data_AF-A0A2V9J1D0-F1
#
_entry.id   AF-A0A2V9J1D0-F1
#
_cell.length_a   1.000
_cell.length_b   1.000
_cell.length_c   1.000
_cell.angle_alpha   90.00
_cell.angle_beta   90.00
_cell.angle_gamma   90.00
#
_symmetry.space_group_name_H-M   'P 1'
#
loop_
_entity.id
_entity.type
_entity.pdbx_description
1 polymer ?
#
loop_
_entity_poly.entity_id
_entity_poly.type
_entity_poly.pdbx_seq_one_letter_code
_entity_poly.pdbx_strand_id
1 'polypeptide(L)'
;WKPACEAAEKPEALFHDFRRTAVRNMIRAGVDRKVAMMISGHKTESVFERYNITDDHDLEDAVRKTQAYVAQLPKEREKVVEMDTTDEEMERSE
;
A
#
# COMPACT_ATOMS: atom_id res chain seq x y z
N TRP A 1 12.43 -23.63 -18.82
CA TRP A 1 13.09 -22.48 -18.16
C TRP A 1 14.29 -22.00 -18.96
N LYS A 2 15.39 -22.77 -19.05
CA LYS A 2 16.58 -22.41 -19.85
C LYS A 2 16.30 -21.85 -21.25
N PRO A 3 15.45 -22.47 -22.10
CA PRO A 3 15.17 -21.91 -23.43
C PRO A 3 14.48 -20.53 -23.40
N ALA A 4 13.62 -20.29 -22.40
CA ALA A 4 12.97 -19.00 -22.23
C ALA A 4 13.97 -17.94 -21.72
N CYS A 5 14.91 -18.32 -20.85
CA CYS A 5 15.99 -17.46 -20.39
C CYS A 5 16.95 -17.06 -21.53
N GLU A 6 17.29 -18.01 -22.40
CA GLU A 6 18.12 -17.76 -23.59
C GLU A 6 17.41 -16.83 -24.57
N ALA A 7 16.13 -17.07 -24.87
CA ALA A 7 15.33 -16.21 -25.74
C ALA A 7 15.13 -14.79 -25.16
N ALA A 8 15.16 -14.64 -23.84
CA ALA A 8 15.03 -13.35 -23.15
C ALA A 8 16.39 -12.70 -22.83
N GLU A 9 17.51 -13.24 -23.33
CA GLU A 9 18.88 -12.75 -23.09
C GLU A 9 19.26 -12.67 -21.59
N LYS A 10 18.68 -13.54 -20.77
CA LYS A 10 18.94 -13.63 -19.31
C LYS A 10 19.28 -15.06 -18.87
N PRO A 11 20.44 -15.61 -19.27
CA PRO A 11 20.79 -17.01 -19.03
C PRO A 11 20.93 -17.38 -17.54
N GLU A 12 21.23 -16.40 -16.67
CA GLU A 12 21.38 -16.60 -15.23
C GLU A 12 20.06 -16.48 -14.44
N ALA A 13 18.97 -16.08 -15.10
CA ALA A 13 17.69 -15.91 -14.42
C ALA A 13 17.21 -17.25 -13.85
N LEU A 14 16.80 -17.23 -12.59
CA LEU A 14 16.17 -18.35 -11.91
C LEU A 14 14.66 -18.25 -12.04
N PHE A 15 13.97 -19.39 -12.08
CA PHE A 15 12.51 -19.42 -12.22
C PHE A 15 11.81 -18.62 -11.10
N HIS A 16 12.42 -18.59 -9.91
CA HIS A 16 11.92 -17.84 -8.76
C HIS A 16 12.08 -16.31 -8.87
N ASP A 17 12.89 -15.81 -9.81
CA ASP A 17 13.08 -14.37 -10.01
C ASP A 17 11.81 -13.69 -10.55
N PHE A 18 10.98 -14.42 -11.29
CA PHE A 18 9.67 -13.90 -11.67
C PHE A 18 8.77 -13.65 -10.47
N ARG A 19 8.76 -14.57 -9.51
CA ARG A 19 7.95 -14.41 -8.30
C ARG A 19 8.45 -13.22 -7.48
N ARG A 20 9.77 -13.02 -7.40
CA ARG A 20 10.39 -11.85 -6.76
C ARG A 20 10.00 -10.54 -7.45
N THR A 21 10.14 -10.52 -8.77
CA THR A 21 9.80 -9.35 -9.61
C THR A 21 8.32 -9.01 -9.49
N ALA A 22 7.43 -10.00 -9.56
CA ALA A 22 5.99 -9.80 -9.42
C ALA A 22 5.62 -9.20 -8.05
N VAL A 23 6.19 -9.71 -6.96
CA VAL A 23 5.97 -9.16 -5.61
C VAL A 23 6.42 -7.70 -5.53
N ARG A 24 7.64 -7.40 -6.00
CA ARG A 24 8.17 -6.02 -5.98
C ARG A 24 7.32 -5.07 -6.81
N ASN A 25 6.90 -5.49 -7.99
CA ASN A 25 6.08 -4.66 -8.88
C ASN A 25 4.72 -4.32 -8.26
N MET A 26 4.07 -5.27 -7.58
CA MET A 26 2.81 -5.00 -6.88
C MET A 26 2.99 -3.95 -5.78
N ILE A 27 4.02 -4.10 -4.93
CA ILE A 27 4.28 -3.14 -3.85
C ILE A 27 4.59 -1.74 -4.41
N ARG A 28 5.41 -1.64 -5.45
CA ARG A 28 5.74 -0.34 -6.09
C ARG A 28 4.53 0.32 -6.74
N ALA A 29 3.63 -0.49 -7.30
CA ALA A 29 2.34 -0.03 -7.82
C ALA A 29 1.37 0.44 -6.72
N GLY A 30 1.74 0.31 -5.44
CA GLY A 30 0.91 0.71 -4.29
C GLY A 30 -0.15 -0.32 -3.92
N VAL A 31 -0.04 -1.57 -4.40
CA VAL A 31 -0.91 -2.66 -3.98
C VAL A 31 -0.62 -2.96 -2.51
N ASP A 32 -1.69 -3.04 -1.71
CA ASP A 32 -1.59 -3.42 -0.31
C ASP A 32 -0.88 -4.78 -0.15
N ARG A 33 -0.05 -4.87 0.89
CA ARG A 33 0.77 -6.04 1.17
C ARG A 33 -0.05 -7.33 1.29
N LYS A 34 -1.18 -7.29 2.00
CA LYS A 34 -2.04 -8.46 2.18
C LYS A 34 -2.64 -8.90 0.86
N VAL A 35 -3.05 -7.95 0.02
CA VAL A 35 -3.55 -8.22 -1.34
C VAL A 35 -2.44 -8.84 -2.21
N ALA A 36 -1.24 -8.28 -2.19
CA ALA A 36 -0.10 -8.80 -2.92
C ALA A 36 0.26 -10.24 -2.48
N MET A 37 0.18 -10.54 -1.18
CA MET A 37 0.36 -11.90 -0.64
C MET A 37 -0.71 -12.87 -1.12
N MET A 38 -1.98 -12.45 -1.16
CA MET A 38 -3.09 -13.27 -1.66
C MET A 38 -2.93 -13.57 -3.16
N ILE A 39 -2.62 -12.56 -3.97
CA ILE A 39 -2.39 -12.72 -5.42
C ILE A 39 -1.23 -13.67 -5.68
N SER A 40 -0.13 -13.49 -4.95
CA SER A 40 1.05 -14.33 -5.12
C SER A 40 0.93 -15.70 -4.46
N GLY A 41 -0.08 -15.94 -3.60
CA GLY A 41 -0.27 -17.20 -2.88
C GLY A 41 0.75 -17.44 -1.77
N HIS A 42 1.27 -16.38 -1.13
CA HIS A 42 2.13 -16.51 0.05
C HIS A 42 1.28 -16.79 1.29
N LYS A 43 1.54 -17.94 1.94
CA LYS A 43 0.91 -18.28 3.22
C LYS A 43 1.54 -17.57 4.41
N THR A 44 2.85 -17.31 4.35
CA THR A 44 3.60 -16.69 5.43
C THR A 44 4.29 -15.41 4.99
N GLU A 45 4.37 -14.49 5.93
CA GLU A 45 5.04 -13.19 5.84
C GLU A 45 6.53 -13.34 5.46
N SER A 46 7.22 -14.31 6.05
CA SER A 46 8.68 -14.45 5.97
C SER A 46 9.21 -14.76 4.57
N VAL A 47 8.41 -15.43 3.73
CA VAL A 47 8.79 -15.69 2.32
C VAL A 47 8.54 -14.45 1.48
N PHE A 48 7.43 -13.76 1.73
CA PHE A 48 7.08 -12.53 1.03
C PHE A 48 8.14 -11.45 1.25
N GLU A 49 8.57 -11.26 2.50
CA GLU A 49 9.56 -10.25 2.85
C GLU A 49 10.92 -10.49 2.20
N ARG A 50 11.35 -11.75 2.09
CA ARG A 50 12.60 -12.10 1.37
C ARG A 50 12.58 -11.73 -0.11
N TYR A 51 11.40 -11.57 -0.69
CA TYR A 51 11.23 -11.18 -2.09
C TYR A 51 11.04 -9.67 -2.25
N ASN A 52 10.52 -8.99 -1.24
CA ASN A 52 10.28 -7.56 -1.22
C ASN A 52 11.46 -6.77 -0.61
N ILE A 53 12.64 -6.86 -1.21
CA ILE A 53 13.85 -6.20 -0.68
C ILE A 53 13.75 -4.67 -0.86
N THR A 54 13.36 -3.92 0.15
CA THR A 54 13.27 -2.44 0.08
C THR A 54 14.64 -1.80 -0.23
N ASP A 55 14.66 -0.79 -1.12
CA ASP A 55 15.83 0.04 -1.41
C ASP A 55 15.61 1.52 -1.03
N ASP A 56 16.64 2.36 -1.13
CA ASP A 56 16.56 3.78 -0.77
C ASP A 56 15.54 4.55 -1.63
N HIS A 57 15.38 4.15 -2.89
CA HIS A 57 14.39 4.75 -3.79
C HIS A 57 12.96 4.46 -3.32
N ASP A 58 12.70 3.26 -2.81
CA ASP A 58 11.40 2.90 -2.24
C ASP A 58 11.07 3.81 -1.02
N LEU A 59 12.08 4.19 -0.21
CA LEU A 59 11.90 5.12 0.92
C LEU A 59 11.60 6.55 0.44
N GLU A 60 12.35 7.05 -0.54
CA GLU A 60 12.10 8.38 -1.13
C GLU A 60 10.70 8.48 -1.74
N ASP A 61 10.29 7.45 -2.48
CA ASP A 61 8.96 7.35 -3.07
C ASP A 61 7.87 7.35 -1.99
N ALA A 62 8.08 6.62 -0.89
CA ALA A 62 7.13 6.58 0.21
C ALA A 62 6.94 7.97 0.84
N VAL A 63 8.03 8.70 1.07
CA VAL A 63 7.98 10.09 1.58
C VAL A 63 7.25 11.00 0.60
N ARG A 64 7.59 10.93 -0.69
CA ARG A 64 6.97 11.77 -1.74
C ARG A 64 5.47 11.51 -1.87
N LYS A 65 5.05 10.24 -1.90
CA LYS A 65 3.63 9.85 -1.94
C LYS A 65 2.88 10.34 -0.71
N THR A 66 3.49 10.23 0.47
CA THR A 66 2.90 10.68 1.73
C THR A 66 2.73 12.20 1.75
N GLN A 67 3.74 12.96 1.32
CA GLN A 67 3.66 14.42 1.21
C GLN A 67 2.56 14.87 0.25
N ALA A 68 2.48 14.23 -0.92
CA ALA A 68 1.44 14.53 -1.91
C ALA A 68 0.04 14.27 -1.36
N TYR A 69 -0.17 13.18 -0.64
CA TYR A 69 -1.44 12.87 0.02
C TYR A 69 -1.80 13.89 1.11
N VAL A 70 -0.86 14.21 2.01
CA VAL A 70 -1.09 15.18 3.09
C VAL A 70 -1.40 16.58 2.54
N ALA A 71 -0.75 16.99 1.44
CA ALA A 71 -1.02 18.26 0.80
C ALA A 71 -2.44 18.38 0.22
N GLN A 72 -3.10 17.26 -0.07
CA GLN A 72 -4.48 17.21 -0.57
C GLN A 72 -5.53 17.22 0.56
N LEU A 73 -5.12 17.00 1.81
CA LEU A 73 -6.04 17.01 2.94
C LEU A 73 -6.60 18.44 3.15
N PRO A 74 -7.88 18.58 3.49
CA PRO A 74 -8.48 19.88 3.80
C PRO A 74 -7.76 20.52 4.99
N LYS A 75 -7.28 21.76 4.80
CA LYS A 75 -6.52 22.52 5.82
C LYS A 75 -7.39 23.06 6.96
N GLU A 76 -8.69 23.21 6.72
CA GLU A 76 -9.64 23.60 7.75
C GLU A 76 -10.29 22.35 8.34
N ARG A 77 -10.12 22.17 9.65
CA ARG A 77 -11.03 21.33 10.42
C ARG A 77 -12.42 21.92 10.24
N GLU A 78 -13.27 21.23 9.51
CA GLU A 78 -14.70 21.52 9.46
C GLU A 78 -15.16 21.75 10.90
N LYS A 79 -15.65 22.97 11.19
CA LYS A 79 -16.07 23.33 12.55
C LYS A 79 -17.13 22.33 12.95
N VAL A 80 -16.79 21.44 13.88
CA VAL A 80 -17.78 20.61 14.58
C VAL A 80 -18.70 21.62 15.26
N VAL A 81 -19.87 21.83 14.66
CA VAL A 81 -20.91 22.70 15.22
C VAL A 81 -21.31 22.02 16.53
N GLU A 82 -21.08 22.70 17.64
CA GLU A 82 -21.65 22.32 18.94
C GLU A 82 -23.16 22.24 18.73
N MET A 83 -23.69 21.02 18.87
CA MET A 83 -25.12 20.78 18.83
C MET A 83 -25.67 21.32 20.14
N ASP A 84 -26.25 22.52 20.09
CA ASP A 84 -26.86 23.16 21.25
C ASP A 84 -28.06 22.32 21.69
N THR A 85 -27.91 21.64 22.82
CA THR A 85 -28.97 20.87 23.47
C THR A 85 -29.94 21.84 24.13
N THR A 86 -30.69 22.60 23.34
CA THR A 86 -31.72 23.53 23.82
C THR A 86 -33.08 23.22 23.20
N ASP A 87 -33.49 21.96 23.25
CA ASP A 87 -34.88 21.55 22.98
C ASP A 87 -35.46 20.59 24.05
N GLU A 88 -34.75 20.29 25.14
CA GLU A 88 -35.29 19.43 26.22
C GLU A 88 -35.93 20.19 27.41
N GLU A 89 -35.78 21.53 27.49
CA GLU A 89 -36.42 22.30 28.58
C GLU A 89 -37.81 22.87 28.23
N MET A 90 -38.26 22.79 26.97
CA MET A 90 -39.57 23.33 26.56
C MET A 90 -40.72 22.31 26.66
N GLU A 91 -40.43 21.01 26.80
CA GLU A 91 -41.45 19.94 26.85
C GLU A 91 -41.82 19.50 28.29
N ARG A 92 -41.22 20.13 29.32
CA ARG A 92 -41.52 19.84 30.73
C ARG A 92 -42.48 20.84 31.39
N SER A 93 -43.09 21.72 30.61
CA SER A 93 -44.00 22.77 31.10
C SER A 93 -45.40 22.77 30.48
N GLU A 94 -45.85 21.67 29.86
CA GLU A 94 -47.26 21.43 29.52
C GLU A 94 -47.93 20.41 30.45
#